data_AF-A0A672S9Y2-F1
#
_entry.id   AF-A0A672S9Y2-F1
#
_cell.length_a   1.000
_cell.length_b   1.000
_cell.length_c   1.000
_cell.angle_alpha   90.00
_cell.angle_beta   90.00
_cell.angle_gamma   90.00
#
_symmetry.space_group_name_H-M   'P 1'
#
loop_
_entity.id
_entity.type
_entity.pdbx_description
1 polymer ?
#
loop_
_entity_poly.entity_id
_entity_poly.type
_entity_poly.pdbx_seq_one_letter_code
_entity_poly.pdbx_strand_id
1 'polypeptide(L)'
;MGDKAGTRVFKKTSPNCKLTVYLGKRDFVDHLDHVDPVDGVILVEPEYLKDRKVFVTLTCAFRYGREDLDVLGLSFRKDLYIYTFQAYPPIPEESKPHSRLQERLLKKMGQNAYPFHFTIPQNLPCSVTLQPGPEDTGKACGVDFEIRAFCAKTMEEKNHKRNSVRLVIRKVQYAPEKPGPQPMVEMTRSFLMSDRSLHLEASLDKELYYHGEPISVNVHVTNNSTKTVKRVKISVRQYADICLFSTAQYKCPVAQIEADDQVASSSTFCKVYTLTPTLNNNREKRGLALDGKLKHEDTNLASSTIVKDVSNKEVLGVLVSYRVKVKLVVSRGGDVSVELPFVLMHPKPTDSTLSHSTSAAPVLDPPIDTNLIEFDTNSFTPDDDIVFEDFARLRLKGIIDKEEDC
;
A
#
# COMPACT_ATOMS: atom_id res chain seq x y z
N MET A 1 -18.91 23.74 16.81
CA MET A 1 -17.48 23.76 17.12
C MET A 1 -16.89 22.49 16.54
N GLY A 2 -16.17 22.59 15.42
CA GLY A 2 -15.51 21.42 14.84
C GLY A 2 -14.28 21.08 15.68
N ASP A 3 -14.16 19.83 16.12
CA ASP A 3 -12.92 19.30 16.69
C ASP A 3 -11.79 19.55 15.68
N LYS A 4 -10.91 20.50 16.00
CA LYS A 4 -9.63 20.60 15.30
C LYS A 4 -8.83 19.39 15.73
N ALA A 5 -8.82 18.35 14.90
CA ALA A 5 -8.01 17.17 15.15
C ALA A 5 -6.54 17.59 15.20
N GLY A 6 -5.92 17.46 16.38
CA GLY A 6 -4.50 17.72 16.56
C GLY A 6 -3.62 16.90 15.61
N THR A 7 -2.39 17.36 15.39
CA THR A 7 -1.40 16.60 14.62
C THR A 7 -1.07 15.30 15.36
N ARG A 8 -1.51 14.16 14.82
CA ARG A 8 -1.24 12.84 15.39
C ARG A 8 0.20 12.43 15.13
N VAL A 9 0.88 11.94 16.17
CA VAL A 9 2.25 11.44 16.11
C VAL A 9 2.32 10.07 16.76
N PHE A 10 2.83 9.10 16.04
CA PHE A 10 2.98 7.74 16.52
C PHE A 10 4.31 7.58 17.24
N LYS A 11 4.31 6.88 18.37
CA LYS A 11 5.51 6.59 19.14
C LYS A 11 5.65 5.11 19.46
N LYS A 12 6.89 4.65 19.60
CA LYS A 12 7.20 3.34 20.17
C LYS A 12 8.47 3.42 21.00
N THR A 13 8.42 2.83 22.19
CA THR A 13 9.50 2.83 23.17
C THR A 13 10.18 1.47 23.22
N SER A 14 11.48 1.46 23.50
CA SER A 14 12.27 0.23 23.65
C SER A 14 11.85 -0.52 24.91
N PRO A 15 12.06 -1.85 24.99
CA PRO A 15 11.69 -2.64 26.18
C PRO A 15 12.34 -2.14 27.50
N ASN A 16 13.54 -1.56 27.43
CA ASN A 16 14.20 -0.95 28.58
C ASN A 16 13.80 0.51 28.86
N CYS A 17 12.87 1.08 28.09
CA CYS A 17 12.39 2.46 28.20
C CYS A 17 13.44 3.56 27.96
N LYS A 18 14.62 3.23 27.41
CA LYS A 18 15.74 4.18 27.22
C LYS A 18 15.78 4.86 25.86
N LEU A 19 15.02 4.35 24.89
CA LEU A 19 14.98 4.85 23.52
C LEU A 19 13.51 4.88 23.06
N THR A 20 13.04 6.01 22.56
CA THR A 20 11.70 6.14 21.98
C THR A 20 11.79 6.74 20.60
N VAL A 21 11.07 6.19 19.64
CA VAL A 21 11.01 6.68 18.25
C VAL A 21 9.64 7.29 18.00
N TYR A 22 9.61 8.44 17.32
CA TYR A 22 8.42 9.17 16.94
C TYR A 22 8.36 9.35 15.42
N LEU A 23 7.18 9.09 14.83
CA LEU A 23 6.89 9.22 13.40
C LEU A 23 5.54 9.90 13.20
N GLY A 24 5.45 10.79 12.20
CA GLY A 24 4.18 11.44 11.85
C GLY A 24 3.21 10.51 11.09
N LYS A 25 3.74 9.52 10.37
CA LYS A 25 2.96 8.61 9.51
C LYS A 25 3.42 7.17 9.68
N ARG A 26 2.52 6.22 9.40
CA ARG A 26 2.85 4.78 9.28
C ARG A 26 2.93 4.32 7.82
N ASP A 27 2.32 5.09 6.93
CA ASP A 27 2.20 4.81 5.50
C ASP A 27 2.83 5.98 4.73
N PHE A 28 3.73 5.66 3.81
CA PHE A 28 4.50 6.60 2.99
C PHE A 28 4.15 6.38 1.53
N VAL A 29 3.78 7.45 0.85
CA VAL A 29 3.20 7.39 -0.49
C VAL A 29 4.29 7.37 -1.55
N ASP A 30 4.18 6.46 -2.50
CA ASP A 30 4.91 6.46 -3.76
C ASP A 30 4.09 7.20 -4.83
N HIS A 31 4.64 8.32 -5.30
CA HIS A 31 4.02 9.19 -6.31
C HIS A 31 4.51 8.88 -7.73
N LEU A 32 5.27 7.79 -7.95
CA LEU A 32 5.96 7.39 -9.20
C LEU A 32 7.16 8.27 -9.59
N ASP A 33 7.17 9.53 -9.18
CA ASP A 33 8.26 10.48 -9.42
C ASP A 33 9.11 10.75 -8.18
N HIS A 34 8.57 10.48 -6.98
CA HIS A 34 9.24 10.49 -5.70
C HIS A 34 8.44 9.68 -4.67
N VAL A 35 9.05 9.40 -3.52
CA VAL A 35 8.39 8.76 -2.37
C VAL A 35 8.42 9.73 -1.20
N ASP A 36 7.32 9.83 -0.45
CA ASP A 36 7.26 10.62 0.79
C ASP A 36 8.47 10.30 1.69
N PRO A 37 9.23 11.31 2.15
CA PRO A 37 10.37 11.08 3.02
C PRO A 37 9.90 10.56 4.39
N VAL A 38 10.75 9.72 5.00
CA VAL A 38 10.52 9.20 6.34
C VAL A 38 11.23 10.11 7.34
N ASP A 39 10.48 11.06 7.88
CA ASP A 39 10.98 11.98 8.91
C ASP A 39 10.51 11.56 10.30
N GLY A 40 11.46 11.46 11.23
CA GLY A 40 11.17 11.13 12.61
C GLY A 40 12.12 11.79 13.60
N VAL A 41 11.82 11.57 14.87
CA VAL A 41 12.64 12.02 16.01
C VAL A 41 12.84 10.84 16.95
N ILE A 42 14.05 10.68 17.45
CA ILE A 42 14.35 9.77 18.55
C ILE A 42 14.50 10.56 19.84
N LEU A 43 14.00 10.01 20.93
CA LEU A 43 14.23 10.50 22.29
C LEU A 43 15.08 9.48 23.02
N VAL A 44 16.19 9.93 23.60
CA VAL A 44 17.17 9.05 24.25
C VAL A 44 17.41 9.50 25.68
N GLU A 45 17.64 8.56 26.58
CA GLU A 45 18.05 8.87 27.95
C GLU A 45 19.59 9.01 28.02
N PRO A 46 20.15 10.21 28.30
CA PRO A 46 21.60 10.46 28.22
C PRO A 46 22.41 9.59 29.18
N GLU A 47 21.90 9.35 30.40
CA GLU A 47 22.54 8.51 31.41
C GLU A 47 22.74 7.07 30.92
N TYR A 48 21.89 6.60 30.01
CA TYR A 48 22.02 5.29 29.41
C TYR A 48 23.15 5.27 28.37
N LEU A 49 23.33 6.31 27.57
CA LEU A 49 24.21 6.26 26.39
C LEU A 49 25.67 5.98 26.74
N LYS A 50 26.22 6.62 27.77
CA LYS A 50 27.66 6.53 28.11
C LYS A 50 28.53 6.74 26.85
N ASP A 51 29.28 5.72 26.42
CA ASP A 51 30.14 5.71 25.23
C ASP A 51 29.45 5.18 23.96
N ARG A 52 28.14 4.92 24.01
CA ARG A 52 27.36 4.35 22.89
C ARG A 52 26.72 5.42 22.03
N LYS A 53 26.50 5.02 20.77
CA LYS A 53 25.83 5.77 19.72
C LYS A 53 24.40 5.28 19.55
N VAL A 54 23.58 6.07 18.86
CA VAL A 54 22.25 5.66 18.42
C VAL A 54 22.20 5.65 16.91
N PHE A 55 21.84 4.50 16.36
CA PHE A 55 21.63 4.30 14.94
C PHE A 55 20.16 4.04 14.66
N VAL A 56 19.72 4.48 13.49
CA VAL A 56 18.40 4.17 12.95
C VAL A 56 18.61 3.55 11.57
N THR A 57 18.07 2.37 11.34
CA THR A 57 18.17 1.67 10.06
C THR A 57 16.83 1.58 9.39
N LEU A 58 16.76 1.93 8.12
CA LEU A 58 15.64 1.62 7.24
C LEU A 58 16.01 0.38 6.41
N THR A 59 15.21 -0.68 6.55
CA THR A 59 15.39 -1.93 5.80
C THR A 59 14.14 -2.23 4.98
N CYS A 60 14.30 -2.43 3.68
CA CYS A 60 13.30 -3.08 2.83
C CYS A 60 13.72 -4.52 2.66
N ALA A 61 12.91 -5.47 3.12
CA ALA A 61 13.20 -6.89 3.00
C ALA A 61 12.07 -7.61 2.29
N PHE A 62 12.44 -8.56 1.45
CA PHE A 62 11.55 -9.62 1.01
C PHE A 62 11.69 -10.82 1.94
N ARG A 63 10.56 -11.32 2.45
CA ARG A 63 10.51 -12.49 3.33
C ARG A 63 9.67 -13.59 2.69
N TYR A 64 10.11 -14.83 2.87
CA TYR A 64 9.44 -16.04 2.42
C TYR A 64 9.72 -17.17 3.40
N GLY A 65 8.73 -17.98 3.76
CA GLY A 65 8.94 -19.18 4.56
C GLY A 65 8.96 -18.98 6.09
N ARG A 66 9.21 -20.09 6.79
CA ARG A 66 8.97 -20.32 8.22
C ARG A 66 10.25 -20.10 9.03
N GLU A 67 10.27 -19.12 9.94
CA GLU A 67 11.49 -18.72 10.69
C GLU A 67 12.09 -19.82 11.58
N ASP A 68 11.36 -20.91 11.83
CA ASP A 68 11.71 -21.89 12.88
C ASP A 68 12.45 -23.14 12.36
N LEU A 69 12.75 -23.23 11.06
CA LEU A 69 13.37 -24.43 10.45
C LEU A 69 14.65 -24.09 9.67
N ASP A 70 15.71 -23.76 10.40
CA ASP A 70 17.06 -23.86 9.84
C ASP A 70 17.43 -25.33 9.70
N VAL A 71 17.49 -25.79 8.43
CA VAL A 71 18.43 -26.74 7.81
C VAL A 71 17.78 -27.50 6.63
N LEU A 72 16.44 -27.66 6.58
CA LEU A 72 15.75 -28.27 5.41
C LEU A 72 14.33 -27.70 5.11
N GLY A 73 13.93 -26.57 5.71
CA GLY A 73 12.59 -25.94 5.63
C GLY A 73 12.64 -24.42 5.45
N LEU A 74 13.26 -24.02 4.34
CA LEU A 74 13.72 -22.69 3.90
C LEU A 74 12.89 -21.46 4.36
N SER A 75 13.22 -20.85 5.51
CA SER A 75 13.03 -19.40 5.68
C SER A 75 14.05 -18.66 4.83
N PHE A 76 13.54 -17.76 3.99
CA PHE A 76 14.31 -16.93 3.11
C PHE A 76 14.00 -15.46 3.40
N ARG A 77 15.06 -14.71 3.70
CA ARG A 77 15.00 -13.26 3.82
C ARG A 77 16.07 -12.67 2.92
N LYS A 78 15.66 -11.78 2.02
CA LYS A 78 16.56 -10.95 1.23
C LYS A 78 16.31 -9.50 1.55
N ASP A 79 17.32 -8.84 2.08
CA ASP A 79 17.28 -7.39 2.22
C ASP A 79 17.47 -6.77 0.83
N LEU A 80 16.43 -6.11 0.33
CA LEU A 80 16.42 -5.41 -0.96
C LEU A 80 17.12 -4.05 -0.84
N TYR A 81 17.04 -3.45 0.35
CA TYR A 81 17.64 -2.17 0.67
C TYR A 81 17.91 -2.08 2.16
N ILE A 82 19.08 -1.55 2.51
CA ILE A 82 19.44 -1.20 3.89
C ILE A 82 20.13 0.14 3.84
N TYR A 83 19.68 1.06 4.69
CA TYR A 83 20.38 2.32 4.93
C TYR A 83 20.39 2.62 6.42
N THR A 84 21.55 3.02 6.92
CA THR A 84 21.78 3.30 8.34
C THR A 84 22.12 4.78 8.53
N PHE A 85 21.42 5.41 9.46
CA PHE A 85 21.60 6.80 9.85
C PHE A 85 22.09 6.87 11.30
N GLN A 86 23.12 7.68 11.58
CA GLN A 86 23.61 7.89 12.95
C GLN A 86 22.90 9.11 13.56
N ALA A 87 21.90 8.86 14.40
CA ALA A 87 21.13 9.93 15.04
C ALA A 87 21.83 10.53 16.27
N TYR A 88 22.67 9.75 16.96
CA TYR A 88 23.52 10.26 18.05
C TYR A 88 24.89 9.59 18.05
N PRO A 89 26.00 10.35 18.23
CA PRO A 89 26.06 11.80 18.20
C PRO A 89 25.73 12.34 16.79
N PRO A 90 25.14 13.55 16.66
CA PRO A 90 24.83 14.13 15.36
C PRO A 90 26.08 14.32 14.50
N ILE A 91 26.01 13.98 13.21
CA ILE A 91 27.09 14.18 12.25
C ILE A 91 26.81 15.48 11.46
N PRO A 92 27.70 16.50 11.51
CA PRO A 92 27.46 17.79 10.85
C PRO A 92 27.22 17.70 9.34
N GLU A 93 27.91 16.78 8.66
CA GLU A 93 27.85 16.58 7.21
C GLU A 93 26.51 16.00 6.73
N GLU A 94 25.74 15.34 7.62
CA GLU A 94 24.43 14.76 7.32
C GLU A 94 23.27 15.68 7.72
N SER A 95 23.55 16.91 8.16
CA SER A 95 22.55 17.86 8.64
C SER A 95 21.69 18.40 7.49
N LYS A 96 20.48 17.86 7.33
CA LYS A 96 19.44 18.40 6.44
C LYS A 96 18.52 19.39 7.16
N PRO A 97 17.87 20.31 6.43
CA PRO A 97 16.81 21.14 7.02
C PRO A 97 15.71 20.26 7.61
N HIS A 98 15.29 20.58 8.83
CA HIS A 98 14.26 19.83 9.54
C HIS A 98 12.89 20.01 8.88
N SER A 99 12.07 18.96 8.93
CA SER A 99 10.65 19.11 8.58
C SER A 99 9.91 19.90 9.66
N ARG A 100 8.78 20.52 9.29
CA ARG A 100 7.90 21.23 10.26
C ARG A 100 7.52 20.35 11.45
N LEU A 101 7.35 19.04 11.21
CA LEU A 101 7.05 18.09 12.28
C LEU A 101 8.25 17.90 13.22
N GLN A 102 9.45 17.73 12.67
CA GLN A 102 10.66 17.58 13.47
C GLN A 102 10.90 18.83 14.32
N GLU A 103 10.78 20.03 13.77
CA GLU A 103 10.93 21.29 14.53
C GLU A 103 9.97 21.34 15.73
N ARG A 104 8.70 21.02 15.52
CA ARG A 104 7.70 21.00 16.60
C ARG A 104 7.99 19.90 17.63
N LEU A 105 8.42 18.72 17.21
CA LEU A 105 8.77 17.62 18.12
C LEU A 105 10.03 17.93 18.94
N LEU A 106 11.06 18.49 18.32
CA LEU A 106 12.29 18.91 18.99
C LEU A 106 12.00 19.99 20.04
N LYS A 107 11.18 20.99 19.70
CA LYS A 107 10.71 22.02 20.63
C LYS A 107 9.92 21.43 21.81
N LYS A 108 9.07 20.42 21.56
CA LYS A 108 8.24 19.76 22.58
C LYS A 108 9.00 18.76 23.47
N MET A 109 10.02 18.08 22.94
CA MET A 109 10.75 17.00 23.62
C MET A 109 12.05 17.44 24.29
N GLY A 110 12.59 18.61 23.94
CA GLY A 110 13.79 19.17 24.55
C GLY A 110 15.10 18.61 24.01
N GLN A 111 16.18 18.80 24.77
CA GLN A 111 17.57 18.67 24.29
C GLN A 111 18.03 17.23 24.00
N ASN A 112 17.27 16.23 24.46
CA ASN A 112 17.59 14.81 24.28
C ASN A 112 16.89 14.18 23.08
N ALA A 113 16.27 15.02 22.24
CA ALA A 113 15.59 14.62 21.03
C ALA A 113 16.49 14.86 19.81
N TYR A 114 16.64 13.84 18.97
CA TYR A 114 17.50 13.88 17.80
C TYR A 114 16.71 13.51 16.54
N PRO A 115 16.76 14.31 15.47
CA PRO A 115 16.03 14.02 14.24
C PRO A 115 16.73 12.93 13.42
N PHE A 116 15.96 12.21 12.61
CA PHE A 116 16.48 11.36 11.54
C PHE A 116 15.58 11.46 10.30
N HIS A 117 16.16 11.22 9.13
CA HIS A 117 15.42 11.22 7.87
C HIS A 117 15.82 10.02 6.99
N PHE A 118 14.89 9.51 6.20
CA PHE A 118 15.21 8.58 5.11
C PHE A 118 14.52 8.99 3.81
N THR A 119 15.20 8.78 2.69
CA THR A 119 14.62 8.91 1.34
C THR A 119 14.53 7.51 0.76
N ILE A 120 13.31 7.02 0.53
CA ILE A 120 13.09 5.69 -0.03
C ILE A 120 13.35 5.73 -1.55
N PRO A 121 14.25 4.90 -2.09
CA PRO A 121 14.44 4.81 -3.54
C PRO A 121 13.16 4.37 -4.28
N GLN A 122 12.93 4.96 -5.45
CA GLN A 122 11.72 4.72 -6.25
C GLN A 122 11.62 3.29 -6.79
N ASN A 123 12.76 2.68 -7.11
CA ASN A 123 12.85 1.34 -7.66
C ASN A 123 12.50 0.22 -6.65
N LEU A 124 12.30 0.55 -5.37
CA LEU A 124 11.88 -0.43 -4.37
C LEU A 124 10.39 -0.78 -4.52
N PRO A 125 10.00 -2.05 -4.33
CA PRO A 125 8.60 -2.47 -4.38
C PRO A 125 7.75 -1.80 -3.28
N CYS A 126 6.44 -1.72 -3.49
CA CYS A 126 5.49 -1.36 -2.44
C CYS A 126 5.34 -2.48 -1.41
N SER A 127 4.79 -2.14 -0.23
CA SER A 127 4.51 -3.12 0.82
C SER A 127 3.34 -4.02 0.41
N VAL A 128 3.64 -5.31 0.22
CA VAL A 128 2.67 -6.33 -0.15
C VAL A 128 2.91 -7.57 0.70
N THR A 129 1.85 -8.16 1.23
CA THR A 129 1.89 -9.41 1.99
C THR A 129 0.99 -10.44 1.32
N LEU A 130 1.54 -11.61 1.02
CA LEU A 130 0.78 -12.76 0.55
C LEU A 130 0.21 -13.54 1.74
N GLN A 131 -1.08 -13.78 1.70
CA GLN A 131 -1.79 -14.51 2.72
C GLN A 131 -1.32 -15.98 2.76
N PRO A 132 -0.85 -16.48 3.92
CA PRO A 132 -0.49 -17.88 4.08
C PRO A 132 -1.72 -18.79 4.00
N GLY A 133 -1.51 -20.05 3.62
CA GLY A 133 -2.53 -21.10 3.72
C GLY A 133 -2.69 -21.61 5.14
N PRO A 134 -3.78 -22.35 5.44
CA PRO A 134 -3.99 -22.95 6.76
C PRO A 134 -2.85 -23.88 7.22
N GLU A 135 -2.20 -24.56 6.28
CA GLU A 135 -1.06 -25.46 6.53
C GLU A 135 0.29 -24.70 6.57
N ASP A 136 0.32 -23.45 6.09
CA ASP A 136 1.51 -22.62 6.08
C ASP A 136 1.67 -21.97 7.45
N THR A 137 2.55 -22.54 8.25
CA THR A 137 2.91 -22.05 9.59
C THR A 137 4.17 -21.19 9.44
N GLY A 138 4.17 -19.98 10.00
CA GLY A 138 5.29 -19.02 9.89
C GLY A 138 4.89 -17.63 9.38
N LYS A 139 5.87 -16.74 9.21
CA LYS A 139 5.63 -15.36 8.77
C LYS A 139 5.14 -15.33 7.32
N ALA A 140 4.12 -14.52 7.09
CA ALA A 140 3.57 -14.29 5.76
C ALA A 140 4.65 -13.83 4.77
N CYS A 141 4.62 -14.37 3.56
CA CYS A 141 5.50 -13.99 2.47
C CYS A 141 5.20 -12.55 2.03
N GLY A 142 6.21 -11.74 1.74
CA GLY A 142 5.97 -10.37 1.27
C GLY A 142 7.16 -9.44 1.39
N VAL A 143 6.88 -8.17 1.10
CA VAL A 143 7.81 -7.05 1.22
C VAL A 143 7.42 -6.20 2.42
N ASP A 144 8.34 -6.03 3.36
CA ASP A 144 8.17 -5.15 4.50
C ASP A 144 9.26 -4.07 4.60
N PHE A 145 8.84 -2.88 5.02
CA PHE A 145 9.74 -1.78 5.36
C PHE A 145 9.82 -1.65 6.87
N GLU A 146 11.03 -1.80 7.39
CA GLU A 146 11.31 -1.84 8.81
C GLU A 146 12.22 -0.67 9.18
N ILE A 147 11.78 0.14 10.15
CA ILE A 147 12.63 1.12 10.83
C ILE A 147 13.05 0.50 12.15
N ARG A 148 14.36 0.43 12.37
CA ARG A 148 14.93 -0.07 13.62
C ARG A 148 15.87 0.94 14.22
N ALA A 149 15.55 1.43 15.42
CA ALA A 149 16.45 2.28 16.19
C ALA A 149 17.11 1.48 17.30
N PHE A 150 18.41 1.65 17.53
CA PHE A 150 19.14 0.89 18.55
C PHE A 150 20.36 1.65 19.07
N CYS A 151 20.77 1.31 20.30
CA CYS A 151 22.00 1.80 20.90
C CYS A 151 23.14 0.78 20.73
N ALA A 152 24.27 1.19 20.17
CA ALA A 152 25.45 0.35 19.95
C ALA A 152 26.74 1.19 19.97
N LYS A 153 27.91 0.57 20.17
CA LYS A 153 29.20 1.26 20.07
C LYS A 153 29.60 1.47 18.61
N THR A 154 29.41 0.45 17.79
CA THR A 154 29.69 0.45 16.35
C THR A 154 28.46 0.03 15.56
N MET A 155 28.46 0.34 14.26
CA MET A 155 27.32 0.04 13.38
C MET A 155 27.14 -1.47 13.12
N GLU A 156 28.22 -2.24 13.24
CA GLU A 156 28.30 -3.68 12.97
C GLU A 156 28.00 -4.54 14.21
N GLU A 157 27.84 -3.92 15.38
CA GLU A 157 27.58 -4.63 16.62
C GLU A 157 26.21 -5.34 16.58
N LYS A 158 26.15 -6.55 17.14
CA LYS A 158 24.90 -7.33 17.16
C LYS A 158 23.86 -6.65 18.04
N ASN A 159 22.80 -6.17 17.39
CA ASN A 159 21.70 -5.46 18.04
C ASN A 159 20.96 -6.31 19.08
N HIS A 160 20.87 -5.83 20.32
CA HIS A 160 20.08 -6.47 21.37
C HIS A 160 18.59 -6.10 21.28
N LYS A 161 17.69 -7.08 21.47
CA LYS A 161 16.24 -6.82 21.47
C LYS A 161 15.82 -5.81 22.55
N ARG A 162 16.49 -5.83 23.72
CA ARG A 162 16.14 -5.02 24.90
C ARG A 162 16.34 -3.51 24.71
N ASN A 163 17.29 -3.09 23.89
CA ASN A 163 17.64 -1.68 23.65
C ASN A 163 17.34 -1.24 22.21
N SER A 164 16.52 -2.00 21.48
CA SER A 164 16.10 -1.65 20.13
C SER A 164 14.59 -1.43 20.05
N VAL A 165 14.20 -0.49 19.20
CA VAL A 165 12.82 -0.21 18.81
C VAL A 165 12.67 -0.65 17.37
N ARG A 166 11.59 -1.39 17.08
CA ARG A 166 11.28 -1.87 15.73
C ARG A 166 9.88 -1.43 15.31
N LEU A 167 9.80 -0.74 14.19
CA LEU A 167 8.58 -0.19 13.59
C LEU A 167 8.45 -0.73 12.17
N VAL A 168 7.26 -1.20 11.78
CA VAL A 168 7.00 -1.63 10.40
C VAL A 168 6.12 -0.58 9.74
N ILE A 169 6.69 0.13 8.78
CA ILE A 169 6.00 1.14 7.96
C ILE A 169 5.54 0.50 6.65
N ARG A 170 4.63 1.17 5.93
CA ARG A 170 4.23 0.75 4.58
C ARG A 170 4.65 1.77 3.54
N LYS A 171 5.19 1.28 2.42
CA LYS A 171 5.25 2.03 1.17
C LYS A 171 3.98 1.72 0.38
N VAL A 172 3.13 2.71 0.16
CA VAL A 172 1.82 2.57 -0.50
C VAL A 172 1.76 3.40 -1.77
N GLN A 173 0.94 2.99 -2.73
CA GLN A 173 0.74 3.73 -3.97
C GLN A 173 -0.74 4.12 -4.10
N TYR A 174 -0.99 5.40 -4.36
CA TYR A 174 -2.34 5.90 -4.65
C TYR A 174 -2.60 5.95 -6.15
N ALA A 175 -3.88 6.00 -6.50
CA ALA A 175 -4.31 6.14 -7.87
C ALA A 175 -3.73 7.39 -8.55
N PRO A 176 -3.28 7.30 -9.81
CA PRO A 176 -3.00 8.47 -10.63
C PRO A 176 -4.27 9.32 -10.81
N GLU A 177 -4.08 10.63 -11.01
CA GLU A 177 -5.19 11.59 -11.17
C GLU A 177 -5.96 11.46 -12.47
N LYS A 178 -5.29 10.99 -13.53
CA LYS A 178 -5.90 10.83 -14.85
C LYS A 178 -6.33 9.38 -15.03
N PRO A 179 -7.65 9.09 -15.09
CA PRO A 179 -8.10 7.76 -15.50
C PRO A 179 -7.69 7.53 -16.95
N GLY A 180 -7.22 6.33 -17.26
CA GLY A 180 -6.93 5.94 -18.64
C GLY A 180 -8.17 5.43 -19.38
N PRO A 181 -8.00 4.95 -20.63
CA PRO A 181 -9.10 4.60 -21.52
C PRO A 181 -9.86 3.37 -21.05
N GLN A 182 -11.15 3.30 -21.39
CA GLN A 182 -11.99 2.15 -21.04
C GLN A 182 -11.45 0.85 -21.63
N PRO A 183 -11.19 -0.18 -20.80
CA PRO A 183 -10.78 -1.50 -21.28
C PRO A 183 -11.90 -2.15 -22.08
N MET A 184 -11.57 -2.61 -23.29
CA MET A 184 -12.48 -3.35 -24.18
C MET A 184 -11.73 -4.48 -24.87
N VAL A 185 -12.33 -5.67 -24.91
CA VAL A 185 -11.76 -6.85 -25.57
C VAL A 185 -12.88 -7.62 -26.27
N GLU A 186 -12.62 -8.03 -27.51
CA GLU A 186 -13.51 -8.89 -28.29
C GLU A 186 -12.83 -10.21 -28.69
N MET A 187 -13.63 -11.26 -28.86
CA MET A 187 -13.18 -12.57 -29.31
C MET A 187 -14.26 -13.25 -30.14
N THR A 188 -13.86 -13.74 -31.31
CA THR A 188 -14.70 -14.55 -32.19
C THR A 188 -14.24 -16.00 -32.15
N ARG A 189 -15.16 -16.93 -31.90
CA ARG A 189 -14.90 -18.38 -31.89
C ARG A 189 -15.76 -19.08 -32.93
N SER A 190 -15.15 -19.83 -33.84
CA SER A 190 -15.83 -20.82 -34.67
C SER A 190 -15.80 -22.20 -33.99
N PHE A 191 -16.85 -22.99 -34.20
CA PHE A 191 -16.94 -24.35 -33.66
C PHE A 191 -16.83 -25.36 -34.80
N LEU A 192 -16.25 -26.53 -34.51
CA LEU A 192 -16.21 -27.62 -35.48
C LEU A 192 -17.66 -28.02 -35.86
N MET A 193 -17.91 -28.16 -37.17
CA MET A 193 -19.24 -28.41 -37.76
C MET A 193 -20.26 -27.26 -37.63
N SER A 194 -19.79 -26.01 -37.47
CA SER A 194 -20.61 -24.80 -37.59
C SER A 194 -19.90 -23.80 -38.50
N ASP A 195 -20.52 -23.45 -39.64
CA ASP A 195 -19.99 -22.45 -40.57
C ASP A 195 -20.13 -21.01 -40.06
N ARG A 196 -20.77 -20.85 -38.91
CA ARG A 196 -21.02 -19.55 -38.25
C ARG A 196 -20.35 -19.49 -36.88
N SER A 197 -20.00 -18.28 -36.46
CA SER A 197 -19.21 -18.00 -35.27
C SER A 197 -20.04 -17.47 -34.08
N LEU A 198 -19.47 -17.59 -32.90
CA LEU A 198 -19.91 -16.92 -31.67
C LEU A 198 -18.95 -15.77 -31.39
N HIS A 199 -19.47 -14.55 -31.32
CA HIS A 199 -18.70 -13.35 -31.00
C HIS A 199 -19.03 -12.91 -29.56
N LEU A 200 -17.99 -12.71 -28.76
CA LEU A 200 -18.05 -12.21 -27.39
C LEU A 200 -17.26 -10.91 -27.33
N GLU A 201 -17.92 -9.86 -26.91
CA GLU A 201 -17.36 -8.55 -26.64
C GLU A 201 -17.60 -8.22 -25.17
N ALA A 202 -16.59 -7.71 -24.48
CA ALA A 202 -16.73 -7.23 -23.12
C ALA A 202 -15.99 -5.91 -22.95
N SER A 203 -16.53 -5.03 -22.09
CA SER A 203 -15.90 -3.76 -21.73
C SER A 203 -16.14 -3.40 -20.27
N LEU A 204 -15.27 -2.56 -19.72
CA LEU A 204 -15.39 -1.97 -18.39
C LEU A 204 -15.74 -0.49 -18.48
N ASP A 205 -16.45 0.04 -17.49
CA ASP A 205 -16.80 1.46 -17.45
C ASP A 205 -15.60 2.38 -17.15
N LYS A 206 -14.55 1.85 -16.50
CA LYS A 206 -13.30 2.56 -16.16
C LYS A 206 -12.11 1.61 -16.24
N GLU A 207 -10.91 2.17 -16.39
CA GLU A 207 -9.66 1.42 -16.21
C GLU A 207 -9.26 1.33 -14.73
N LEU A 208 -9.51 2.40 -13.97
CA LEU A 208 -9.11 2.52 -12.57
C LEU A 208 -10.33 2.48 -11.66
N TYR A 209 -10.26 1.64 -10.64
CA TYR A 209 -11.27 1.51 -9.59
C TYR A 209 -10.62 1.69 -8.21
N TYR A 210 -11.39 2.23 -7.28
CA TYR A 210 -11.00 2.29 -5.89
C TYR A 210 -11.39 1.03 -5.12
N HIS A 211 -10.67 0.73 -4.05
CA HIS A 211 -11.06 -0.33 -3.12
C HIS A 211 -12.48 -0.11 -2.59
N GLY A 212 -13.35 -1.11 -2.72
CA GLY A 212 -14.77 -1.03 -2.35
C GLY A 212 -15.69 -0.44 -3.42
N GLU A 213 -15.15 0.10 -4.52
CA GLU A 213 -15.94 0.57 -5.65
C GLU A 213 -16.53 -0.60 -6.47
N PRO A 214 -17.81 -0.57 -6.85
CA PRO A 214 -18.39 -1.57 -7.75
C PRO A 214 -17.83 -1.44 -9.18
N ILE A 215 -17.47 -2.58 -9.78
CA ILE A 215 -16.97 -2.68 -11.16
C ILE A 215 -18.13 -3.05 -12.08
N SER A 216 -18.40 -2.24 -13.11
CA SER A 216 -19.43 -2.53 -14.11
C SER A 216 -18.80 -3.20 -15.34
N VAL A 217 -19.29 -4.39 -15.67
CA VAL A 217 -18.81 -5.24 -16.76
C VAL A 217 -19.92 -5.35 -17.80
N ASN A 218 -19.73 -4.70 -18.95
CA ASN A 218 -20.62 -4.84 -20.09
C ASN A 218 -20.25 -6.12 -20.84
N VAL A 219 -21.24 -6.98 -21.10
CA VAL A 219 -21.06 -8.22 -21.86
C VAL A 219 -22.03 -8.22 -23.02
N HIS A 220 -21.47 -8.23 -24.23
CA HIS A 220 -22.21 -8.32 -25.48
C HIS A 220 -21.84 -9.62 -26.21
N VAL A 221 -22.85 -10.39 -26.59
CA VAL A 221 -22.70 -11.68 -27.25
C VAL A 221 -23.53 -11.69 -28.52
N THR A 222 -22.89 -11.90 -29.65
CA THR A 222 -23.56 -12.14 -30.93
C THR A 222 -23.37 -13.60 -31.31
N ASN A 223 -24.41 -14.42 -31.11
CA ASN A 223 -24.35 -15.85 -31.36
C ASN A 223 -24.93 -16.20 -32.73
N ASN A 224 -24.10 -16.20 -33.77
CA ASN A 224 -24.49 -16.67 -35.09
C ASN A 224 -24.35 -18.19 -35.25
N SER A 225 -23.76 -18.87 -34.27
CA SER A 225 -23.51 -20.31 -34.30
C SER A 225 -24.78 -21.15 -34.07
N THR A 226 -24.66 -22.45 -34.32
CA THR A 226 -25.71 -23.45 -34.02
C THR A 226 -25.71 -23.89 -32.55
N LYS A 227 -24.77 -23.41 -31.72
CA LYS A 227 -24.65 -23.77 -30.30
C LYS A 227 -25.42 -22.79 -29.41
N THR A 228 -25.76 -23.23 -28.21
CA THR A 228 -26.41 -22.39 -27.19
C THR A 228 -25.42 -22.07 -26.07
N VAL A 229 -25.36 -20.80 -25.66
CA VAL A 229 -24.68 -20.41 -24.42
C VAL A 229 -25.60 -20.75 -23.25
N LYS A 230 -25.13 -21.58 -22.32
CA LYS A 230 -25.91 -22.05 -21.17
C LYS A 230 -25.91 -21.10 -19.99
N ARG A 231 -24.80 -20.40 -19.79
CA ARG A 231 -24.57 -19.47 -18.68
C ARG A 231 -23.37 -18.57 -18.93
N VAL A 232 -23.34 -17.45 -18.22
CA VAL A 232 -22.26 -16.47 -18.22
C VAL A 232 -21.61 -16.46 -16.84
N LYS A 233 -20.31 -16.68 -16.78
CA LYS A 233 -19.49 -16.58 -15.55
C LYS A 233 -18.59 -15.37 -15.63
N ILE A 234 -18.62 -14.52 -14.63
CA ILE A 234 -17.76 -13.35 -14.51
C ILE A 234 -16.96 -13.47 -13.22
N SER A 235 -15.65 -13.26 -13.30
CA SER A 235 -14.78 -13.32 -12.13
C SER A 235 -13.75 -12.19 -12.17
N VAL A 236 -13.64 -11.44 -11.07
CA VAL A 236 -12.50 -10.57 -10.80
C VAL A 236 -11.38 -11.43 -10.22
N ARG A 237 -10.19 -11.37 -10.81
CA ARG A 237 -9.04 -12.18 -10.42
C ARG A 237 -7.86 -11.29 -10.08
N GLN A 238 -7.27 -11.53 -8.93
CA GLN A 238 -6.00 -10.98 -8.53
C GLN A 238 -4.89 -11.95 -8.97
N TYR A 239 -3.87 -11.40 -9.58
CA TYR A 239 -2.62 -12.08 -9.93
C TYR A 239 -1.51 -11.46 -9.10
N ALA A 240 -0.72 -12.29 -8.43
CA ALA A 240 0.45 -11.86 -7.68
C ALA A 240 1.68 -12.62 -8.18
N ASP A 241 2.55 -11.90 -8.89
CA ASP A 241 3.78 -12.42 -9.48
C ASP A 241 4.95 -12.13 -8.54
N ILE A 242 5.59 -13.18 -8.03
CA ILE A 242 6.79 -13.07 -7.20
C ILE A 242 8.02 -12.99 -8.12
N CYS A 243 8.77 -11.91 -8.01
CA CYS A 243 9.95 -11.63 -8.83
C CYS A 243 11.18 -11.51 -7.91
N LEU A 244 11.79 -12.63 -7.49
CA LEU A 244 12.97 -12.56 -6.61
C LEU A 244 14.10 -13.53 -6.97
N PHE A 245 13.76 -14.78 -7.30
CA PHE A 245 14.71 -15.81 -7.78
C PHE A 245 14.02 -16.88 -8.64
N SER A 246 12.89 -17.42 -8.16
CA SER A 246 11.94 -18.19 -8.96
C SER A 246 10.70 -17.34 -9.21
N THR A 247 10.21 -17.36 -10.45
CA THR A 247 8.96 -16.70 -10.78
C THR A 247 7.82 -17.63 -10.40
N ALA A 248 7.05 -17.23 -9.39
CA ALA A 248 5.82 -17.90 -9.00
C ALA A 248 4.65 -16.94 -9.18
N GLN A 249 3.54 -17.42 -9.73
CA GLN A 249 2.33 -16.64 -9.91
C GLN A 249 1.21 -17.24 -9.05
N TYR A 250 0.65 -16.43 -8.16
CA TYR A 250 -0.58 -16.75 -7.46
C TYR A 250 -1.76 -16.14 -8.21
N LYS A 251 -2.84 -16.91 -8.33
CA LYS A 251 -4.05 -16.50 -9.03
C LYS A 251 -5.26 -16.74 -8.14
N CYS A 252 -5.82 -15.66 -7.60
CA CYS A 252 -6.92 -15.73 -6.67
C CYS A 252 -8.15 -15.00 -7.22
N PRO A 253 -9.30 -15.69 -7.40
CA PRO A 253 -10.54 -14.99 -7.71
C PRO A 253 -11.02 -14.24 -6.47
N VAL A 254 -11.23 -12.92 -6.59
CA VAL A 254 -11.62 -12.03 -5.47
C VAL A 254 -13.09 -11.62 -5.51
N ALA A 255 -13.75 -11.77 -6.64
CA ALA A 255 -15.21 -11.68 -6.75
C ALA A 255 -15.67 -12.54 -7.91
N GLN A 256 -16.84 -13.17 -7.79
CA GLN A 256 -17.40 -14.02 -8.85
C GLN A 256 -18.92 -13.89 -8.90
N ILE A 257 -19.46 -13.91 -10.11
CA ILE A 257 -20.89 -14.04 -10.38
C ILE A 257 -21.06 -15.10 -11.46
N GLU A 258 -22.01 -16.01 -11.25
CA GLU A 258 -22.44 -16.99 -12.23
C GLU A 258 -23.93 -16.76 -12.48
N ALA A 259 -24.28 -16.42 -13.72
CA ALA A 259 -25.64 -16.13 -14.12
C ALA A 259 -26.10 -17.15 -15.17
N ASP A 260 -27.27 -17.74 -14.96
CA ASP A 260 -27.91 -18.67 -15.91
C ASP A 260 -28.56 -17.95 -17.11
N ASP A 261 -27.96 -16.82 -17.54
CA ASP A 261 -28.36 -16.10 -18.74
C ASP A 261 -27.99 -16.95 -19.97
N GLN A 262 -29.01 -17.36 -20.72
CA GLN A 262 -28.88 -18.19 -21.91
C GLN A 262 -28.90 -17.34 -23.18
N VAL A 263 -28.06 -17.70 -24.16
CA VAL A 263 -28.05 -17.08 -25.49
C VAL A 263 -28.32 -18.16 -26.53
N ALA A 264 -29.52 -18.10 -27.13
CA ALA A 264 -29.97 -19.04 -28.14
C ALA A 264 -29.15 -18.92 -29.43
N SER A 265 -29.22 -19.93 -30.30
CA SER A 265 -28.61 -19.88 -31.63
C SER A 265 -29.23 -18.76 -32.46
N SER A 266 -28.41 -18.06 -33.24
CA SER A 266 -28.83 -16.93 -34.09
C SER A 266 -29.49 -15.79 -33.30
N SER A 267 -29.00 -15.49 -32.09
CA SER A 267 -29.51 -14.40 -31.26
C SER A 267 -28.39 -13.55 -30.67
N THR A 268 -28.72 -12.32 -30.28
CA THR A 268 -27.81 -11.38 -29.61
C THR A 268 -28.22 -11.19 -28.15
N PHE A 269 -27.25 -10.96 -27.28
CA PHE A 269 -27.44 -10.74 -25.85
C PHE A 269 -26.55 -9.59 -25.39
N CYS A 270 -27.09 -8.68 -24.60
CA CYS A 270 -26.35 -7.58 -23.99
C CYS A 270 -26.82 -7.40 -22.55
N LYS A 271 -25.88 -7.42 -21.59
CA LYS A 271 -26.18 -7.22 -20.17
C LYS A 271 -24.98 -6.64 -19.45
N VAL A 272 -25.25 -5.80 -18.45
CA VAL A 272 -24.26 -5.24 -17.54
C VAL A 272 -24.30 -6.00 -16.22
N TYR A 273 -23.13 -6.39 -15.73
CA TYR A 273 -22.96 -7.06 -14.45
C TYR A 273 -22.10 -6.21 -13.52
N THR A 274 -22.36 -6.28 -12.22
CA THR A 274 -21.64 -5.49 -11.22
C THR A 274 -20.96 -6.40 -10.20
N LEU A 275 -19.65 -6.23 -9.99
CA LEU A 275 -18.87 -6.99 -9.02
C LEU A 275 -18.09 -6.05 -8.10
N THR A 276 -18.06 -6.32 -6.80
CA THR A 276 -17.28 -5.52 -5.83
C THR A 276 -16.22 -6.41 -5.17
N PRO A 277 -14.94 -6.31 -5.56
CA PRO A 277 -13.86 -7.06 -4.92
C PRO A 277 -13.57 -6.47 -3.54
N THR A 278 -13.80 -7.24 -2.47
CA THR A 278 -13.55 -6.80 -1.09
C THR A 278 -12.75 -7.85 -0.32
N LEU A 279 -11.91 -7.43 0.63
CA LEU A 279 -11.15 -8.38 1.46
C LEU A 279 -12.06 -9.24 2.34
N ASN A 280 -13.16 -8.68 2.84
CA ASN A 280 -14.06 -9.36 3.79
C ASN A 280 -14.60 -10.70 3.25
N ASN A 281 -14.89 -10.78 1.95
CA ASN A 281 -15.39 -12.01 1.31
C ASN A 281 -14.26 -13.00 0.93
N ASN A 282 -13.00 -12.65 1.19
CA ASN A 282 -11.83 -13.38 0.71
C ASN A 282 -10.81 -13.71 1.80
N ARG A 283 -11.13 -13.45 3.08
CA ARG A 283 -10.20 -13.60 4.22
C ARG A 283 -9.69 -15.01 4.45
N GLU A 284 -10.29 -16.03 3.87
CA GLU A 284 -9.87 -17.43 4.04
C GLU A 284 -9.01 -17.92 2.86
N LYS A 285 -8.81 -17.09 1.83
CA LYS A 285 -8.13 -17.50 0.60
C LYS A 285 -6.61 -17.46 0.76
N ARG A 286 -5.98 -18.61 0.53
CA ARG A 286 -4.52 -18.73 0.42
C ARG A 286 -3.98 -17.96 -0.79
N GLY A 287 -2.78 -17.39 -0.67
CA GLY A 287 -2.05 -16.77 -1.78
C GLY A 287 -2.63 -15.43 -2.25
N LEU A 288 -3.56 -14.85 -1.48
CA LEU A 288 -4.13 -13.54 -1.73
C LEU A 288 -3.13 -12.44 -1.34
N ALA A 289 -2.84 -11.52 -2.23
CA ALA A 289 -2.00 -10.36 -1.94
C ALA A 289 -2.79 -9.26 -1.22
N LEU A 290 -2.21 -8.76 -0.12
CA LEU A 290 -2.76 -7.75 0.78
C LEU A 290 -1.79 -6.56 0.89
N ASP A 291 -2.31 -5.36 1.12
CA ASP A 291 -1.50 -4.15 1.39
C ASP A 291 -1.06 -4.04 2.86
N GLY A 292 -1.25 -5.10 3.64
CA GLY A 292 -1.04 -5.12 5.08
C GLY A 292 -1.13 -6.53 5.65
N LYS A 293 -1.21 -6.63 6.98
CA LYS A 293 -1.38 -7.93 7.66
C LYS A 293 -2.85 -8.16 7.91
N LEU A 294 -3.32 -9.38 7.67
CA LEU A 294 -4.73 -9.76 7.85
C LEU A 294 -5.31 -9.42 9.23
N LYS A 295 -4.47 -9.34 10.27
CA LYS A 295 -4.88 -8.96 11.64
C LYS A 295 -5.18 -7.48 11.84
N HIS A 296 -4.74 -6.60 10.95
CA HIS A 296 -4.95 -5.17 11.08
C HIS A 296 -6.26 -4.74 10.44
N GLU A 297 -6.97 -3.81 11.08
CA GLU A 297 -8.26 -3.28 10.62
C GLU A 297 -8.15 -2.50 9.30
N ASP A 298 -7.02 -1.85 9.06
CA ASP A 298 -6.73 -1.00 7.90
C ASP A 298 -6.13 -1.77 6.71
N THR A 299 -6.25 -3.10 6.70
CA THR A 299 -5.75 -3.95 5.62
C THR A 299 -6.82 -4.20 4.57
N ASN A 300 -6.44 -4.07 3.30
CA ASN A 300 -7.25 -4.33 2.13
C ASN A 300 -6.54 -5.32 1.19
N LEU A 301 -7.20 -5.61 0.05
CA LEU A 301 -6.53 -6.26 -1.07
C LEU A 301 -5.33 -5.38 -1.51
N ALA A 302 -4.23 -6.00 -1.93
CA ALA A 302 -3.09 -5.25 -2.42
C ALA A 302 -3.48 -4.40 -3.65
N SER A 303 -3.09 -3.13 -3.69
CA SER A 303 -3.27 -2.29 -4.87
C SER A 303 -2.46 -2.83 -6.05
N SER A 304 -2.93 -2.56 -7.28
CA SER A 304 -2.18 -2.83 -8.50
C SER A 304 -0.81 -2.16 -8.46
N THR A 305 0.23 -2.88 -8.86
CA THR A 305 1.59 -2.34 -8.95
C THR A 305 1.77 -1.57 -10.25
N ILE A 306 2.05 -0.27 -10.17
CA ILE A 306 2.39 0.54 -11.35
C ILE A 306 3.91 0.67 -11.43
N VAL A 307 4.50 0.18 -12.52
CA VAL A 307 5.94 0.28 -12.79
C VAL A 307 6.16 1.30 -13.91
N LYS A 308 6.99 2.32 -13.63
CA LYS A 308 7.27 3.43 -14.57
C LYS A 308 8.09 2.99 -15.80
N ASP A 309 8.91 1.96 -15.65
CA ASP A 309 9.75 1.45 -16.74
C ASP A 309 9.81 -0.08 -16.74
N VAL A 310 9.09 -0.70 -17.68
CA VAL A 310 8.97 -2.16 -17.84
C VAL A 310 10.27 -2.78 -18.37
N SER A 311 11.21 -1.97 -18.87
CA SER A 311 12.49 -2.44 -19.40
C SER A 311 13.50 -2.82 -18.29
N ASN A 312 13.29 -2.34 -17.07
CA ASN A 312 14.05 -2.77 -15.90
C ASN A 312 13.54 -4.13 -15.40
N LYS A 313 14.18 -5.20 -15.88
CA LYS A 313 13.97 -6.60 -15.44
C LYS A 313 14.37 -6.87 -13.98
N GLU A 314 14.68 -5.83 -13.21
CA GLU A 314 15.22 -5.91 -11.84
C GLU A 314 14.21 -5.56 -10.74
N VAL A 315 12.91 -5.40 -11.06
CA VAL A 315 11.91 -5.13 -10.02
C VAL A 315 11.74 -6.36 -9.13
N LEU A 316 12.46 -6.34 -8.00
CA LEU A 316 12.43 -7.38 -6.99
C LEU A 316 11.20 -7.17 -6.09
N GLY A 317 10.36 -8.19 -5.89
CA GLY A 317 9.20 -8.08 -5.00
C GLY A 317 7.99 -8.91 -5.41
N VAL A 318 6.80 -8.39 -5.13
CA VAL A 318 5.51 -8.96 -5.53
C VAL A 318 4.79 -7.95 -6.41
N LEU A 319 4.57 -8.29 -7.68
CA LEU A 319 3.80 -7.49 -8.62
C LEU A 319 2.34 -7.95 -8.59
N VAL A 320 1.44 -7.02 -8.29
CA VAL A 320 0.00 -7.31 -8.19
C VAL A 320 -0.71 -6.71 -9.40
N SER A 321 -1.52 -7.52 -10.07
CA SER A 321 -2.39 -7.06 -11.16
C SER A 321 -3.78 -7.68 -11.06
N TYR A 322 -4.77 -7.02 -11.65
CA TYR A 322 -6.15 -7.48 -11.63
C TYR A 322 -6.71 -7.62 -13.04
N ARG A 323 -7.57 -8.63 -13.22
CA ARG A 323 -8.31 -8.83 -14.46
C ARG A 323 -9.74 -9.25 -14.19
N VAL A 324 -10.67 -8.71 -14.96
CA VAL A 324 -12.03 -9.25 -15.08
C VAL A 324 -12.00 -10.32 -16.15
N LYS A 325 -12.40 -11.54 -15.81
CA LYS A 325 -12.61 -12.63 -16.77
C LYS A 325 -14.08 -12.84 -17.02
N VAL A 326 -14.50 -12.72 -18.27
CA VAL A 326 -15.84 -13.11 -18.74
C VAL A 326 -15.72 -14.45 -19.45
N LYS A 327 -16.54 -15.43 -19.06
CA LYS A 327 -16.52 -16.79 -19.60
C LYS A 327 -17.94 -17.23 -19.96
N LEU A 328 -18.17 -17.53 -21.23
CA LEU A 328 -19.38 -18.15 -21.75
C LEU A 328 -19.25 -19.67 -21.69
N VAL A 329 -20.22 -20.33 -21.06
CA VAL A 329 -20.29 -21.79 -21.04
C VAL A 329 -21.17 -22.25 -22.19
N VAL A 330 -20.58 -22.91 -23.18
CA VAL A 330 -21.26 -23.25 -24.44
C VAL A 330 -21.68 -24.72 -24.45
N SER A 331 -22.90 -25.01 -24.90
CA SER A 331 -23.39 -26.38 -25.00
C SER A 331 -22.59 -27.21 -26.00
N ARG A 332 -21.97 -28.31 -25.58
CA ARG A 332 -21.27 -29.26 -26.49
C ARG A 332 -20.29 -28.54 -27.44
N GLY A 333 -19.58 -27.56 -26.91
CA GLY A 333 -18.53 -26.75 -27.53
C GLY A 333 -17.59 -26.23 -26.43
N GLY A 334 -16.33 -25.97 -26.74
CA GLY A 334 -15.40 -25.41 -25.75
C GLY A 334 -15.86 -24.03 -25.26
N ASP A 335 -15.59 -23.73 -23.98
CA ASP A 335 -15.94 -22.43 -23.40
C ASP A 335 -15.19 -21.28 -24.09
N VAL A 336 -15.84 -20.13 -24.20
CA VAL A 336 -15.24 -18.89 -24.76
C VAL A 336 -14.98 -17.93 -23.61
N SER A 337 -13.80 -17.32 -23.55
CA SER A 337 -13.51 -16.35 -22.49
C SER A 337 -12.56 -15.25 -22.93
N VAL A 338 -12.80 -14.05 -22.41
CA VAL A 338 -11.92 -12.87 -22.53
C VAL A 338 -11.49 -12.40 -21.14
N GLU A 339 -10.34 -11.74 -21.05
CA GLU A 339 -9.83 -11.14 -19.82
C GLU A 339 -9.53 -9.65 -20.07
N LEU A 340 -10.08 -8.76 -19.24
CA LEU A 340 -9.86 -7.32 -19.29
C LEU A 340 -8.99 -6.89 -18.11
N PRO A 341 -7.82 -6.27 -18.34
CA PRO A 341 -7.02 -5.71 -17.26
C PRO A 341 -7.68 -4.45 -16.70
N PHE A 342 -7.47 -4.21 -15.41
CA PHE A 342 -7.83 -2.95 -14.75
C PHE A 342 -6.90 -2.68 -13.56
N VAL A 343 -6.93 -1.45 -13.07
CA VAL A 343 -6.11 -0.96 -11.95
C VAL A 343 -6.99 -0.81 -10.71
N LEU A 344 -6.62 -1.46 -9.60
CA LEU A 344 -7.30 -1.33 -8.31
C LEU A 344 -6.38 -0.62 -7.32
N MET A 345 -6.76 0.55 -6.81
CA MET A 345 -5.88 1.34 -5.93
C MET A 345 -6.66 2.06 -4.83
N HIS A 346 -5.94 2.64 -3.87
CA HIS A 346 -6.53 3.58 -2.92
C HIS A 346 -6.68 4.97 -3.56
N PRO A 347 -7.74 5.73 -3.22
CA PRO A 347 -7.86 7.13 -3.61
C PRO A 347 -6.77 7.96 -2.93
N LYS A 348 -6.30 9.01 -3.60
CA LYS A 348 -5.46 10.01 -2.95
C LYS A 348 -6.27 10.64 -1.80
N PRO A 349 -5.72 10.74 -0.58
CA PRO A 349 -6.37 11.52 0.47
C PRO A 349 -6.51 12.96 0.00
N THR A 350 -7.71 13.53 0.14
CA THR A 350 -7.92 14.96 -0.13
C THR A 350 -7.13 15.75 0.89
N ASP A 351 -6.10 16.47 0.46
CA ASP A 351 -5.43 17.45 1.30
C ASP A 351 -6.46 18.49 1.72
N SER A 352 -6.77 18.53 3.01
CA SER A 352 -7.55 19.61 3.62
C SER A 352 -6.63 20.84 3.81
N THR A 353 -6.12 21.37 2.71
CA THR A 353 -5.42 22.65 2.67
C THR A 353 -6.40 23.74 2.25
N LEU A 354 -6.89 24.46 3.26
CA LEU A 354 -7.34 25.86 3.22
C LEU A 354 -7.79 26.39 1.84
N SER A 355 -9.07 26.18 1.51
CA SER A 355 -9.76 27.02 0.55
C SER A 355 -10.00 28.41 1.15
N HIS A 356 -8.96 29.23 1.25
CA HIS A 356 -9.18 30.67 1.26
C HIS A 356 -9.66 31.05 -0.13
N SER A 357 -10.97 31.29 -0.23
CA SER A 357 -11.63 31.94 -1.35
C SER A 357 -10.91 33.26 -1.66
N THR A 358 -10.10 33.30 -2.71
CA THR A 358 -9.70 34.54 -3.35
C THR A 358 -10.91 35.07 -4.13
N SER A 359 -11.75 35.83 -3.42
CA SER A 359 -12.64 36.80 -4.02
C SER A 359 -11.79 37.85 -4.73
N ALA A 360 -11.71 37.75 -6.06
CA ALA A 360 -11.14 38.81 -6.89
C ALA A 360 -12.05 40.05 -6.83
N ALA A 361 -11.51 41.17 -6.35
CA ALA A 361 -12.06 42.50 -6.58
C ALA A 361 -11.00 43.35 -7.32
N PRO A 362 -11.37 44.17 -8.32
CA PRO A 362 -10.41 44.91 -9.14
C PRO A 362 -9.91 46.18 -8.44
N VAL A 363 -8.67 46.54 -8.77
CA VAL A 363 -7.84 47.64 -8.26
C VAL A 363 -8.16 48.97 -8.96
N LEU A 364 -8.18 50.09 -8.22
CA LEU A 364 -7.89 51.47 -8.68
C LEU A 364 -7.41 52.37 -7.49
N ASP A 365 -6.09 52.71 -7.48
CA ASP A 365 -5.29 53.92 -7.05
C ASP A 365 -5.68 54.91 -5.90
N PRO A 366 -4.76 55.77 -5.36
CA PRO A 366 -3.35 55.61 -4.90
C PRO A 366 -3.09 56.36 -3.52
N PRO A 367 -1.86 56.83 -3.14
CA PRO A 367 -1.18 56.51 -1.88
C PRO A 367 -1.31 57.56 -0.75
N ILE A 368 -1.29 57.13 0.52
CA ILE A 368 -1.00 58.01 1.67
C ILE A 368 -0.06 57.29 2.65
N ASP A 369 1.06 57.96 2.89
CA ASP A 369 2.14 57.61 3.80
C ASP A 369 1.78 58.07 5.23
N THR A 370 1.72 57.15 6.19
CA THR A 370 1.69 57.49 7.63
C THR A 370 2.28 56.37 8.48
N ASN A 371 3.29 56.75 9.24
CA ASN A 371 4.06 55.96 10.21
C ASN A 371 3.22 55.30 11.32
N LEU A 372 3.84 54.25 11.91
CA LEU A 372 3.70 53.77 13.30
C LEU A 372 2.35 53.20 13.73
N ILE A 373 2.31 51.88 13.98
CA ILE A 373 2.11 51.29 15.32
C ILE A 373 2.66 49.85 15.28
N GLU A 374 3.67 49.57 16.13
CA GLU A 374 4.00 48.21 16.58
C GLU A 374 2.83 47.68 17.41
N PHE A 375 2.21 46.59 16.98
CA PHE A 375 1.36 45.77 17.84
C PHE A 375 2.05 44.44 18.08
N ASP A 376 2.67 44.34 19.26
CA ASP A 376 2.90 43.08 19.96
C ASP A 376 1.61 42.25 19.95
N THR A 377 1.55 41.26 19.07
CA THR A 377 0.53 40.20 19.09
C THR A 377 1.20 38.89 19.47
N ASN A 378 1.62 38.84 20.72
CA ASN A 378 1.90 37.58 21.39
C ASN A 378 0.57 37.01 21.90
N SER A 379 -0.12 36.19 21.11
CA SER A 379 -0.97 35.08 21.58
C SER A 379 -1.74 34.44 20.42
N PHE A 380 -1.74 33.10 20.41
CA PHE A 380 -2.34 32.16 19.46
C PHE A 380 -1.44 31.69 18.31
N THR A 381 -0.30 31.08 18.67
CA THR A 381 0.32 30.08 17.79
C THR A 381 -0.55 28.79 17.80
N PRO A 382 -0.85 28.17 16.65
CA PRO A 382 -1.55 26.88 16.57
C PRO A 382 -0.67 25.68 16.99
N ASP A 383 0.29 25.89 17.90
CA ASP A 383 1.53 25.10 17.96
C ASP A 383 1.44 23.82 18.81
N ASP A 384 0.43 23.65 19.67
CA ASP A 384 0.50 22.66 20.76
C ASP A 384 -0.36 21.39 20.64
N ASP A 385 -1.22 21.28 19.62
CA ASP A 385 -2.10 20.11 19.48
C ASP A 385 -1.37 18.90 18.86
N ILE A 386 -0.20 18.52 19.39
CA ILE A 386 0.43 17.21 19.08
C ILE A 386 -0.14 16.16 20.02
N VAL A 387 -0.85 15.19 19.45
CA VAL A 387 -1.40 14.03 20.17
C VAL A 387 -0.52 12.81 19.90
N PHE A 388 0.04 12.24 20.96
CA PHE A 388 0.86 11.03 20.85
C PHE A 388 0.01 9.76 20.92
N GLU A 389 0.24 8.85 19.99
CA GLU A 389 -0.42 7.55 19.95
C GLU A 389 0.61 6.42 19.84
N ASP A 390 0.24 5.20 20.24
CA ASP A 390 1.08 4.03 19.99
C ASP A 390 1.23 3.83 18.48
N PHE A 391 2.40 3.40 18.02
CA PHE A 391 2.60 2.97 16.63
C PHE A 391 1.85 1.69 16.27
N ALA A 392 1.48 0.86 17.24
CA ALA A 392 0.71 -0.36 16.99
C ALA A 392 -0.59 -0.08 16.20
N ARG A 393 -0.82 -0.85 15.14
CA ARG A 393 -2.07 -0.78 14.36
C ARG A 393 -3.20 -1.46 15.12
N LEU A 394 -4.40 -0.92 14.97
CA LEU A 394 -5.60 -1.49 15.56
C LEU A 394 -5.82 -2.91 15.01
N ARG A 395 -6.08 -3.84 15.93
CA ARG A 395 -6.36 -5.23 15.59
C ARG A 395 -7.85 -5.41 15.34
N LEU A 396 -8.17 -6.28 14.39
CA LEU A 396 -9.53 -6.77 14.22
C LEU A 396 -9.99 -7.53 15.47
N LYS A 397 -11.18 -7.19 15.96
CA LYS A 397 -11.81 -7.90 17.08
C LYS A 397 -12.02 -9.37 16.72
N GLY A 398 -11.59 -10.28 17.60
CA GLY A 398 -11.81 -11.73 17.45
C GLY A 398 -10.68 -12.52 16.78
N ILE A 399 -9.57 -11.90 16.35
CA ILE A 399 -8.38 -12.61 15.90
C ILE A 399 -7.41 -12.75 17.09
N ILE A 400 -7.35 -13.94 17.67
CA ILE A 400 -6.41 -14.31 18.75
C ILE A 400 -5.21 -14.98 18.08
N ASP A 401 -4.00 -14.45 18.27
CA ASP A 401 -2.77 -15.17 17.93
C ASP A 401 -1.78 -15.19 19.10
N LYS A 402 -1.14 -16.37 19.25
CA LYS A 402 -0.19 -16.77 20.31
C LYS A 402 1.25 -16.26 20.11
N GLU A 403 1.50 -15.34 19.17
CA GLU A 403 2.85 -15.11 18.62
C GLU A 403 3.60 -13.85 19.11
N GLU A 404 3.11 -13.11 20.12
CA GLU A 404 3.82 -11.91 20.58
C GLU A 404 4.53 -12.01 21.95
N ASP A 405 4.50 -13.17 22.60
CA ASP A 405 5.29 -13.45 23.81
C ASP A 405 6.48 -14.37 23.50
N CYS A 406 7.51 -13.86 22.79
CA CYS A 406 8.87 -14.46 22.70
C CYS A 406 9.98 -13.49 22.21
#